data_AF-A0A7Y2NUQ0-F1
#
_entry.id   AF-A0A7Y2NUQ0-F1
#
_cell.length_a   1.000
_cell.length_b   1.000
_cell.length_c   1.000
_cell.angle_alpha   90.00
_cell.angle_beta   90.00
_cell.angle_gamma   90.00
#
_symmetry.space_group_name_H-M   'P 1'
#
loop_
_entity.id
_entity.type
_entity.pdbx_description
1 polymer ?
#
loop_
_entity_poly.entity_id
_entity_poly.type
_entity_poly.pdbx_seq_one_letter_code
_entity_poly.pdbx_strand_id
1 'polypeptide(L)'
;LQVHRIIVGESQRFPEIGREFFESGPARVHEMLRHFLRMAVEDGRLKIDDIDLAADQLPELCKAGLHLKMVLGLRAAPGDAEIDRVVASAVDMFLCKYGPDS
;
A
#
# COMPACT_ATOMS: atom_id res chain seq x y z
N LEU A 1 2.69 14.38 3.48
CA LEU A 1 2.88 14.00 4.91
C LEU A 1 2.13 14.92 5.87
N GLN A 2 2.27 16.25 5.79
CA GLN A 2 1.49 17.20 6.62
C GLN A 2 -0.02 17.09 6.35
N VAL A 3 -0.42 16.96 5.08
CA VAL A 3 -1.81 16.73 4.66
C VAL A 3 -2.39 15.45 5.27
N HIS A 4 -1.63 14.34 5.31
CA HIS A 4 -2.11 13.08 5.90
C HIS A 4 -2.36 13.20 7.42
N ARG A 5 -1.48 13.89 8.16
CA ARG A 5 -1.68 14.16 9.59
C ARG A 5 -2.93 15.00 9.85
N ILE A 6 -3.14 16.05 9.05
CA ILE A 6 -4.33 16.91 9.14
C ILE A 6 -5.59 16.10 8.86
N ILE A 7 -5.59 15.30 7.80
CA ILE A 7 -6.76 14.48 7.43
C ILE A 7 -7.09 13.46 8.51
N VAL A 8 -6.10 12.79 9.11
CA VAL A 8 -6.35 11.83 10.19
C VAL A 8 -6.91 12.52 11.45
N GLY A 9 -6.44 13.72 11.78
CA GLY A 9 -6.92 14.48 12.94
C GLY A 9 -8.30 15.10 12.71
N GLU A 10 -8.55 15.61 11.51
CA GLU A 10 -9.78 16.32 11.18
C GLU A 10 -10.90 15.40 10.67
N SER A 11 -10.61 14.18 10.18
CA SER A 11 -11.64 13.27 9.66
C SER A 11 -12.65 12.80 10.71
N GLN A 12 -12.27 12.79 12.00
CA GLN A 12 -13.22 12.53 13.08
C GLN A 12 -14.21 13.70 13.28
N ARG A 13 -13.81 14.91 12.90
CA ARG A 13 -14.59 16.15 13.07
C ARG A 13 -15.34 16.54 11.79
N PHE A 14 -14.78 16.18 10.64
CA PHE A 14 -15.27 16.45 9.28
C PHE A 14 -15.13 15.17 8.43
N PRO A 15 -16.08 14.22 8.54
CA PRO A 15 -16.02 12.92 7.85
C PRO A 15 -15.84 13.02 6.32
N GLU A 16 -16.36 14.08 5.72
CA GLU A 16 -16.26 14.42 4.31
C GLU A 16 -14.80 14.56 3.84
N ILE A 17 -13.91 15.09 4.68
CA ILE A 17 -12.48 15.27 4.36
C ILE A 17 -11.80 13.89 4.23
N GLY A 18 -12.13 12.96 5.13
CA GLY A 18 -11.62 11.59 5.07
C GLY A 18 -12.09 10.86 3.81
N ARG A 19 -13.36 11.05 3.44
CA ARG A 19 -13.96 10.45 2.25
C ARG A 19 -13.35 10.97 0.95
N GLU A 20 -13.26 12.29 0.79
CA GLU A 20 -12.67 12.88 -0.42
C GLU A 20 -11.20 12.49 -0.58
N PHE A 21 -10.43 12.43 0.51
CA PHE A 21 -9.06 11.95 0.47
C PHE A 21 -8.98 10.49 0.00
N PHE A 22 -9.81 9.62 0.58
CA PHE A 22 -9.85 8.20 0.22
C PHE A 22 -10.22 7.99 -1.26
N GLU A 23 -11.28 8.66 -1.73
CA GLU A 23 -11.78 8.53 -3.10
C GLU A 23 -10.78 9.10 -4.14
N SER A 24 -10.06 10.18 -3.80
CA SER A 24 -9.14 10.83 -4.74
C SER A 24 -7.76 10.18 -4.82
N GLY A 25 -7.30 9.48 -3.77
CA GLY A 25 -5.96 8.89 -3.68
C GLY A 25 -5.97 7.37 -3.48
N PRO A 26 -6.14 6.87 -2.24
CA PRO A 26 -6.10 5.44 -1.91
C PRO A 26 -6.96 4.55 -2.81
N ALA A 27 -8.21 4.95 -3.08
CA ALA A 27 -9.13 4.17 -3.91
C ALA A 27 -8.63 4.00 -5.36
N ARG A 28 -7.96 5.02 -5.92
CA ARG A 28 -7.36 4.91 -7.27
C ARG A 28 -6.16 3.96 -7.29
N VAL A 29 -5.31 4.02 -6.27
CA VAL A 29 -4.16 3.11 -6.15
C VAL A 29 -4.64 1.68 -5.99
N HIS A 30 -5.68 1.47 -5.19
CA HIS A 30 -6.33 0.17 -5.01
C HIS A 30 -6.86 -0.39 -6.33
N GLU A 31 -7.63 0.40 -7.08
CA GLU A 31 -8.16 0.00 -8.39
C GLU A 31 -7.05 -0.41 -9.37
N MET A 32 -6.00 0.40 -9.45
CA MET A 32 -4.84 0.12 -10.30
C MET A 32 -4.16 -1.19 -9.93
N LEU A 33 -3.93 -1.43 -8.63
CA LEU A 33 -3.31 -2.66 -8.15
C LEU A 33 -4.21 -3.86 -8.38
N ARG A 34 -5.51 -3.73 -8.13
CA ARG A 34 -6.47 -4.81 -8.37
C ARG A 34 -6.46 -5.22 -9.84
N HIS A 35 -6.44 -4.27 -10.76
CA HIS A 35 -6.35 -4.54 -12.19
C HIS A 35 -5.05 -5.27 -12.55
N PHE A 36 -3.91 -4.75 -12.07
CA PHE A 36 -2.60 -5.37 -12.31
C PHE A 36 -2.51 -6.80 -11.76
N LEU A 37 -2.95 -7.02 -10.53
CA LEU A 37 -2.93 -8.34 -9.89
C LEU A 37 -3.86 -9.32 -10.59
N ARG A 38 -5.04 -8.87 -11.05
CA ARG A 38 -5.96 -9.69 -11.85
C ARG A 38 -5.30 -10.17 -13.15
N MET A 39 -4.66 -9.26 -13.90
CA MET A 39 -3.93 -9.65 -15.11
C MET A 39 -2.82 -10.68 -14.81
N ALA A 40 -2.09 -10.49 -13.72
CA ALA A 40 -1.04 -11.43 -13.33
C ALA A 40 -1.58 -12.82 -12.93
N VAL A 41 -2.79 -12.89 -12.35
CA VAL A 41 -3.49 -14.16 -12.09
C VAL A 41 -3.97 -14.80 -13.39
N GLU A 42 -4.55 -14.01 -14.31
CA GLU A 42 -4.98 -14.49 -15.63
C GLU A 42 -3.81 -15.05 -16.44
N ASP A 43 -2.62 -14.45 -16.33
CA ASP A 43 -1.38 -14.92 -16.95
C ASP A 43 -0.72 -16.10 -16.21
N GLY A 44 -1.32 -16.58 -15.10
CA GLY A 44 -0.79 -17.69 -14.29
C GLY A 44 0.49 -17.35 -13.52
N ARG A 45 0.85 -16.06 -13.42
CA ARG A 45 2.05 -15.57 -12.73
C ARG A 45 1.84 -15.41 -11.23
N LEU A 46 0.60 -15.32 -10.79
CA LEU A 46 0.20 -15.25 -9.38
C LEU A 46 -1.02 -16.15 -9.12
N LYS A 47 -1.17 -16.59 -7.88
CA LYS A 47 -2.32 -17.35 -7.36
C LYS A 47 -2.92 -16.57 -6.21
N ILE A 48 -4.00 -15.83 -6.48
CA ILE A 48 -4.64 -14.93 -5.52
C ILE A 48 -6.15 -15.21 -5.48
N ASP A 49 -6.64 -15.67 -4.34
CA ASP A 49 -8.09 -15.91 -4.13
C ASP A 49 -8.86 -14.61 -3.86
N ASP A 50 -8.26 -13.70 -3.08
CA ASP A 50 -8.84 -12.41 -2.70
C ASP A 50 -7.95 -11.27 -3.23
N ILE A 51 -8.27 -10.82 -4.45
CA ILE A 51 -7.49 -9.80 -5.16
C ILE A 51 -7.64 -8.43 -4.49
N ASP A 52 -8.81 -8.12 -3.92
CA ASP A 52 -9.02 -6.86 -3.20
C ASP A 52 -8.14 -6.81 -1.97
N LEU A 53 -8.13 -7.85 -1.14
CA LEU A 53 -7.23 -7.90 0.01
C LEU A 53 -5.75 -7.86 -0.40
N ALA A 54 -5.36 -8.54 -1.47
CA ALA A 54 -3.98 -8.50 -1.96
C ALA A 54 -3.58 -7.09 -2.44
N ALA A 55 -4.50 -6.35 -3.06
CA ALA A 55 -4.30 -4.96 -3.49
C ALA A 55 -4.14 -3.99 -2.30
N ASP A 56 -4.80 -4.25 -1.17
CA ASP A 56 -4.58 -3.53 0.08
C ASP A 56 -3.25 -3.89 0.74
N GLN A 57 -2.89 -5.18 0.75
CA GLN A 57 -1.71 -5.67 1.46
C GLN A 57 -0.38 -5.21 0.87
N LEU A 58 -0.23 -5.23 -0.47
CA LEU A 58 1.05 -4.92 -1.10
C LEU A 58 1.55 -3.50 -0.80
N PRO A 59 0.73 -2.43 -0.91
CA PRO A 59 1.11 -1.09 -0.50
C PRO A 59 1.50 -0.98 0.98
N GLU A 60 0.82 -1.70 1.86
CA GLU A 60 1.12 -1.69 3.30
C GLU A 60 2.46 -2.36 3.60
N LEU A 61 2.80 -3.44 2.89
CA LEU A 61 4.13 -4.06 2.97
C LEU A 61 5.22 -3.09 2.52
N CYS A 62 5.01 -2.34 1.43
CA CYS A 62 5.95 -1.32 0.96
C CYS A 62 6.16 -0.15 1.96
N LYS A 63 5.23 0.03 2.91
CA LYS A 63 5.29 1.07 3.94
C LYS A 63 5.88 0.57 5.25
N ALA A 64 6.10 -0.74 5.39
CA ALA A 64 6.42 -1.41 6.65
C ALA A 64 7.62 -0.75 7.36
N GLY A 65 7.38 -0.33 8.61
CA GLY A 65 8.40 0.31 9.45
C GLY A 65 8.81 1.73 9.05
N LEU A 66 8.40 2.24 7.88
CA LEU A 66 8.75 3.57 7.38
C LEU A 66 7.62 4.58 7.60
N HIS A 67 6.41 4.28 7.13
CA HIS A 67 5.33 5.26 6.98
C HIS A 67 4.84 5.82 8.32
N LEU A 68 4.55 4.95 9.30
CA LEU A 68 4.08 5.39 10.62
C LEU A 68 5.08 6.36 11.29
N LYS A 69 6.37 6.04 11.24
CA LYS A 69 7.42 6.88 11.83
C LYS A 69 7.51 8.25 11.11
N MET A 70 7.34 8.28 9.79
CA MET A 70 7.30 9.54 9.02
C MET A 70 6.06 10.38 9.38
N VAL A 71 4.89 9.75 9.48
CA VAL A 71 3.64 10.42 9.85
C VAL A 71 3.75 11.03 11.24
N LEU A 72 4.35 10.32 12.20
CA LEU A 72 4.57 10.80 13.56
C LEU A 72 5.73 11.80 13.70
N GLY A 73 6.47 12.09 12.61
CA GLY A 73 7.61 13.01 12.64
C GLY A 73 8.83 12.45 13.40
N LEU A 74 8.87 11.15 13.65
CA LEU A 74 9.96 10.46 14.36
C LEU A 74 11.18 10.21 13.48
N ARG A 75 11.09 10.54 12.19
CA ARG A 75 12.17 10.38 11.21
C ARG A 75 11.98 11.28 10.00
N ALA A 76 13.09 11.52 9.28
CA ALA A 76 13.08 12.09 7.93
C ALA A 76 12.65 11.05 6.88
N ALA A 77 12.49 11.50 5.63
CA ALA A 77 12.22 10.63 4.50
C ALA A 77 13.34 9.57 4.34
N PRO A 78 13.00 8.31 4.01
CA PRO A 78 14.00 7.29 3.72
C PRO A 78 14.81 7.68 2.48
N GLY A 79 16.09 7.30 2.46
CA GLY A 79 16.90 7.35 1.24
C GLY A 79 16.66 6.12 0.36
N ASP A 80 17.13 6.18 -0.88
CA ASP A 80 16.86 5.17 -1.91
C ASP A 80 17.20 3.74 -1.47
N ALA A 81 18.38 3.53 -0.87
CA ALA A 81 18.80 2.20 -0.40
C ALA A 81 17.86 1.61 0.67
N GLU A 82 17.22 2.44 1.50
CA GLU A 82 16.26 1.96 2.49
C GLU A 82 14.91 1.66 1.85
N ILE A 83 14.50 2.47 0.87
CA ILE A 83 13.31 2.21 0.06
C ILE A 83 13.47 0.87 -0.66
N ASP A 84 14.57 0.67 -1.37
CA ASP A 84 14.87 -0.56 -2.13
C ASP A 84 14.83 -1.79 -1.22
N ARG A 85 15.43 -1.70 -0.03
CA ARG A 85 15.42 -2.80 0.94
C ARG A 85 14.00 -3.17 1.39
N VAL A 86 13.15 -2.19 1.67
CA VAL A 86 11.77 -2.43 2.14
C VAL A 86 10.90 -2.95 0.99
N VAL A 87 11.04 -2.38 -0.20
CA VAL A 87 10.30 -2.82 -1.40
C VAL A 87 10.68 -4.25 -1.78
N ALA A 88 11.98 -4.59 -1.81
CA ALA A 88 12.43 -5.95 -2.09
C ALA A 88 11.83 -6.96 -1.11
N SER A 89 11.92 -6.67 0.20
CA SER A 89 11.32 -7.52 1.23
C SER A 89 9.79 -7.64 1.10
N ALA A 90 9.11 -6.56 0.72
CA ALA A 90 7.65 -6.57 0.50
C ALA A 90 7.27 -7.48 -0.67
N VAL A 91 8.00 -7.38 -1.79
CA VAL A 91 7.79 -8.23 -2.98
C VAL A 91 8.07 -9.69 -2.65
N ASP A 92 9.17 -9.99 -1.96
CA ASP A 92 9.51 -11.36 -1.57
C ASP A 92 8.41 -11.99 -0.72
N MET A 93 7.94 -11.28 0.31
CA MET A 93 6.84 -11.76 1.16
C MET A 93 5.54 -11.95 0.38
N PHE A 94 5.22 -11.02 -0.52
CA PHE A 94 4.02 -11.10 -1.35
C PHE A 94 4.08 -12.31 -2.29
N LEU A 95 5.22 -12.56 -2.93
CA LEU A 95 5.44 -13.71 -3.80
C LEU A 95 5.51 -15.04 -3.03
N CYS A 96 6.01 -15.06 -1.79
CA CYS A 96 5.91 -16.26 -0.95
C CYS A 96 4.45 -16.65 -0.67
N LYS A 97 3.54 -15.67 -0.60
CA LYS A 97 2.12 -15.93 -0.36
C LYS A 97 1.32 -16.21 -1.64
N TYR A 98 1.61 -15.47 -2.71
CA TYR A 98 0.78 -15.40 -3.91
C TYR A 98 1.51 -15.82 -5.19
N GLY A 99 2.77 -16.24 -5.10
CA GLY A 99 3.50 -16.78 -6.23
C GLY A 99 2.87 -18.08 -6.76
N PRO A 100 3.24 -18.51 -7.97
CA PRO A 100 2.79 -19.78 -8.51
C PRO A 100 3.38 -20.93 -7.68
N ASP A 101 2.62 -22.02 -7.51
CA ASP A 101 3.16 -23.26 -6.93
C ASP A 101 4.42 -23.67 -7.73
N SER A 102 5.53 -23.85 -7.01
CA SER A 102 6.79 -24.37 -7.56
C SER A 102 6.72 -25.86 -7.85
#